data_AF-A0A832E7Z8-F1
#
_entry.id   AF-A0A832E7Z8-F1
#
_cell.length_a   1.000
_cell.length_b   1.000
_cell.length_c   1.000
_cell.angle_alpha   90.00
_cell.angle_beta   90.00
_cell.angle_gamma   90.00
#
_symmetry.space_group_name_H-M   'P 1'
#
loop_
_entity.id
_entity.type
_entity.pdbx_description
1 polymer ?
#
loop_
_entity_poly.entity_id
_entity_poly.type
_entity_poly.pdbx_seq_one_letter_code
_entity_poly.pdbx_strand_id
1 'polypeptide(L)'
;DIAHAIELKGLQSHAAEQPQLANINQSELLKDLYAIDQKNRLYSGIDTYLQILKAMRYPAPIAYLISVPGLYHCAKVIYRNIADNRNRQPCNETCTPATTAVNNNLISTYLNKIAPTSKQAATRIAKILVLVAFLQVNVTIVHGLLHRIPNNLEQTPLGQLLFPVSGAITLFSHTLLGITPHALYLHDHFQGFNHILAFTYVDENQQEHWIPFVNKQGRMLAPYWGRVHSMWANIGFTARVVPWRMNKAIKRLSAYWCTQEGLGLENCRLFVKMKKIESPTDWVKDLRAHNLAGSWQNIGFVSWKDNQITIILPDIESL
;
A
#
# COMPACT_ATOMS: atom_id res chain seq x y z
N ASP A 1 31.65 5.61 5.45
CA ASP A 1 30.62 5.30 4.41
C ASP A 1 31.09 4.14 3.54
N ILE A 2 30.28 3.62 2.61
CA ILE A 2 30.63 2.47 1.75
C ILE A 2 31.83 2.77 0.84
N ALA A 3 31.99 4.02 0.40
CA ALA A 3 33.08 4.44 -0.46
C ALA A 3 34.32 4.90 0.33
N HIS A 4 34.30 4.80 1.65
CA HIS A 4 35.33 5.35 2.55
C HIS A 4 35.69 6.82 2.24
N ALA A 5 34.72 7.59 1.75
CA ALA A 5 34.89 8.97 1.31
C ALA A 5 34.78 10.00 2.44
N ILE A 6 34.27 9.61 3.61
CA ILE A 6 34.02 10.52 4.73
C ILE A 6 34.66 10.00 6.01
N GLU A 7 35.41 10.89 6.66
CA GLU A 7 35.90 10.73 8.02
C GLU A 7 35.03 11.57 8.98
N LEU A 8 34.50 10.95 10.04
CA LEU A 8 33.71 11.64 11.06
C LEU A 8 34.57 11.86 12.29
N LYS A 9 34.84 13.13 12.61
CA LYS A 9 35.62 13.55 13.78
C LYS A 9 34.74 14.25 14.80
N GLY A 10 35.05 14.05 16.08
CA GLY A 10 34.40 14.78 17.16
C GLY A 10 34.82 16.25 17.15
N LEU A 11 33.85 17.16 17.07
CA LEU A 11 34.13 18.61 17.01
C LEU A 11 34.87 19.10 18.26
N GLN A 12 34.50 18.59 19.44
CA GLN A 12 35.12 18.97 20.72
C GLN A 12 36.58 18.53 20.84
N SER A 13 36.97 17.43 20.20
CA SER A 13 38.33 16.89 20.28
C SER A 13 39.23 17.36 19.14
N HIS A 14 38.68 17.66 17.96
CA HIS A 14 39.49 17.93 16.77
C HIS A 14 39.35 19.35 16.20
N ALA A 15 38.41 20.18 16.69
CA ALA A 15 38.24 21.53 16.12
C ALA A 15 39.47 22.43 16.31
N ALA A 16 40.17 22.28 17.44
CA ALA A 16 41.39 23.07 17.74
C ALA A 16 42.55 22.75 16.79
N GLU A 17 42.55 21.56 16.17
CA GLU A 17 43.59 21.10 15.25
C GLU A 17 43.35 21.57 13.80
N GLN A 18 42.19 22.18 13.52
CA GLN A 18 41.77 22.57 12.17
C GLN A 18 41.78 24.11 12.02
N PRO A 19 42.74 24.69 11.28
CA PRO A 19 42.87 26.15 11.12
C PRO A 19 41.59 26.82 10.60
N GLN A 20 40.81 26.12 9.77
CA GLN A 20 39.57 26.62 9.18
C GLN A 20 38.46 26.84 10.21
N LEU A 21 38.55 26.22 11.39
CA LEU A 21 37.58 26.34 12.48
C LEU A 21 38.05 27.30 13.58
N ALA A 22 39.30 27.77 13.54
CA ALA A 22 39.91 28.57 14.60
C ALA A 22 39.19 29.89 14.91
N ASN A 23 38.52 30.47 13.90
CA ASN A 23 37.81 31.75 14.02
C ASN A 23 36.36 31.60 14.53
N ILE A 24 35.89 30.38 14.81
CA ILE A 24 34.52 30.12 15.27
C ILE A 24 34.54 29.85 16.77
N ASN A 25 33.73 30.59 17.51
CA ASN A 25 33.63 30.42 18.96
C ASN A 25 33.13 29.02 19.32
N GLN A 26 33.64 28.44 20.42
CA GLN A 26 33.27 27.08 20.83
C GLN A 26 31.75 26.90 21.03
N SER A 27 31.07 27.92 21.53
CA SER A 27 29.60 27.90 21.69
C SER A 27 28.84 27.87 20.36
N GLU A 28 29.41 28.43 19.30
CA GLU A 28 28.87 28.41 17.93
C GLU A 28 29.24 27.13 17.20
N LEU A 29 30.47 26.63 17.39
CA LEU A 29 30.89 25.33 16.88
C LEU A 29 29.91 24.24 17.30
N LEU A 30 29.52 24.21 18.58
CA LEU A 30 28.55 23.24 19.08
C LEU A 30 27.14 23.46 18.52
N LYS A 31 26.84 24.62 17.91
CA LYS A 31 25.52 24.93 17.33
C LYS A 31 25.27 24.25 15.99
N ASP A 32 26.31 23.97 15.23
CA ASP A 32 26.19 23.53 13.85
C ASP A 32 26.92 22.21 13.58
N LEU A 33 26.80 21.70 12.36
CA LEU A 33 27.66 20.68 11.79
C LEU A 33 28.57 21.35 10.76
N TYR A 34 29.83 20.94 10.72
CA TYR A 34 30.85 21.48 9.80
C TYR A 34 31.48 20.35 9.00
N ALA A 35 31.87 20.66 7.76
CA ALA A 35 32.71 19.78 6.95
C ALA A 35 33.82 20.60 6.29
N ILE A 36 34.97 19.97 6.15
CA ILE A 36 36.13 20.50 5.43
C ILE A 36 36.39 19.55 4.28
N ASP A 37 36.44 20.07 3.05
CA ASP A 37 36.81 19.25 1.88
C ASP A 37 38.33 19.14 1.71
N GLN A 38 38.77 18.30 0.77
CA GLN A 38 40.19 18.13 0.44
C GLN A 38 40.87 19.41 -0.07
N LYS A 39 40.10 20.43 -0.45
CA LYS A 39 40.58 21.75 -0.89
C LYS A 39 40.54 22.77 0.25
N ASN A 40 40.39 22.32 1.51
CA ASN A 40 40.31 23.16 2.69
C ASN A 40 39.12 24.13 2.71
N ARG A 41 38.04 23.84 1.97
CA ARG A 41 36.82 24.66 2.00
C ARG A 41 35.94 24.23 3.16
N LEU A 42 35.54 25.22 3.95
CA LEU A 42 34.62 25.03 5.05
C LEU A 42 33.17 25.10 4.56
N TYR A 43 32.38 24.09 4.93
CA TYR A 43 30.93 24.06 4.76
C TYR A 43 30.29 23.97 6.14
N SER A 44 29.13 24.60 6.29
CA SER A 44 28.36 24.58 7.53
C SER A 44 26.90 24.24 7.26
N GLY A 45 26.27 23.63 8.26
CA GLY A 45 24.85 23.36 8.27
C GLY A 45 24.36 22.47 7.12
N ILE A 46 23.35 22.93 6.38
CA ILE A 46 22.77 22.14 5.28
C ILE A 46 23.81 21.83 4.19
N ASP A 47 24.76 22.75 3.97
CA ASP A 47 25.80 22.56 2.96
C ASP A 47 26.73 21.40 3.35
N THR A 48 26.96 21.19 4.65
CA THR A 48 27.70 20.02 5.15
C THR A 48 27.00 18.72 4.78
N TYR A 49 25.68 18.63 4.96
CA TYR A 49 24.91 17.44 4.55
C TYR A 49 24.97 17.23 3.03
N LEU A 50 24.86 18.30 2.25
CA LEU A 50 24.98 18.21 0.79
C LEU A 50 26.35 17.67 0.37
N GLN A 51 27.43 18.11 1.00
CA GLN A 51 28.77 17.59 0.71
C GLN A 51 28.92 16.13 1.15
N ILE A 52 28.39 15.75 2.32
CA ILE A 52 28.36 14.35 2.78
C ILE A 52 27.64 13.47 1.76
N LEU A 53 26.45 13.87 1.31
CA LEU A 53 25.67 13.10 0.35
C LEU A 53 26.38 13.00 -1.02
N LYS A 54 27.01 14.08 -1.49
CA LYS A 54 27.81 14.09 -2.73
C LYS A 54 29.04 13.18 -2.62
N ALA A 55 29.78 13.26 -1.50
CA ALA A 55 30.99 12.48 -1.26
C ALA A 55 30.71 10.97 -1.18
N MET A 56 29.56 10.57 -0.58
CA MET A 56 29.15 9.17 -0.51
C MET A 56 28.77 8.55 -1.87
N ARG A 57 28.56 9.37 -2.91
CA ARG A 57 28.19 8.97 -4.29
C ARG A 57 26.80 8.35 -4.42
N TYR A 58 26.48 7.28 -3.71
CA TYR A 58 25.18 6.59 -3.81
C TYR A 58 23.96 7.47 -3.45
N PRO A 59 24.03 8.44 -2.52
CA PRO A 59 22.93 9.36 -2.25
C PRO A 59 23.13 10.72 -2.91
N ALA A 60 24.13 10.89 -3.79
CA ALA A 60 24.40 12.15 -4.47
C ALA A 60 23.20 12.69 -5.29
N PRO A 61 22.35 11.86 -5.93
CA PRO A 61 21.14 12.35 -6.60
C PRO A 61 20.22 13.16 -5.68
N ILE A 62 20.08 12.73 -4.41
CA ILE A 62 19.29 13.45 -3.40
C ILE A 62 19.94 14.81 -3.09
N ALA A 63 21.27 14.84 -2.99
CA ALA A 63 22.00 16.09 -2.78
C ALA A 63 21.76 17.09 -3.92
N TYR A 64 21.78 16.62 -5.17
CA TYR A 64 21.52 17.47 -6.33
C TYR A 64 20.07 17.98 -6.34
N LEU A 65 19.10 17.12 -5.99
CA LEU A 65 17.70 17.52 -5.87
C LEU A 65 17.49 18.59 -4.79
N ILE A 66 18.10 18.42 -3.61
CA ILE A 66 18.02 19.43 -2.53
C ILE A 66 18.75 20.72 -2.91
N SER A 67 19.78 20.64 -3.77
CA SER A 67 20.54 21.82 -4.23
C SER A 67 19.74 22.72 -5.19
N VAL A 68 18.57 22.29 -5.67
CA VAL A 68 17.72 23.10 -6.58
C VAL A 68 17.18 24.33 -5.83
N PRO A 69 17.19 25.53 -6.46
CA PRO A 69 16.57 26.72 -5.88
C PRO A 69 15.13 26.47 -5.43
N GLY A 70 14.74 27.03 -4.28
CA GLY A 70 13.45 26.72 -3.63
C GLY A 70 13.58 25.56 -2.63
N LEU A 71 13.91 24.35 -3.09
CA LEU A 71 14.15 23.20 -2.20
C LEU A 71 15.31 23.47 -1.23
N TYR A 72 16.39 24.07 -1.74
CA TYR A 72 17.54 24.47 -0.92
C TYR A 72 17.13 25.45 0.19
N HIS A 73 16.30 26.45 -0.13
CA HIS A 73 15.87 27.44 0.85
C HIS A 73 14.95 26.82 1.92
N CYS A 74 14.00 25.98 1.51
CA CYS A 74 13.16 25.22 2.43
C CYS A 74 14.01 24.33 3.35
N ALA A 75 14.97 23.58 2.78
CA ALA A 75 15.87 22.73 3.54
C ALA A 75 16.71 23.53 4.55
N LYS A 76 17.20 24.71 4.16
CA LYS A 76 17.97 25.60 5.04
C LYS A 76 17.13 26.10 6.23
N VAL A 77 15.88 26.49 6.00
CA VAL A 77 14.96 26.95 7.07
C VAL A 77 14.62 25.80 8.03
N ILE A 78 14.22 24.65 7.49
CA ILE A 78 13.91 23.45 8.29
C ILE A 78 15.12 23.05 9.13
N TYR A 79 16.30 23.02 8.50
CA TYR A 79 17.52 22.66 9.17
C TYR A 79 17.87 23.61 10.31
N ARG A 80 17.80 24.93 10.09
CA ARG A 80 18.03 25.93 11.15
C ARG A 80 17.06 25.75 12.31
N ASN A 81 15.76 25.59 12.01
CA ASN A 81 14.76 25.36 13.04
C ASN A 81 15.07 24.13 13.91
N ILE A 82 15.56 23.04 13.31
CA ILE A 82 15.99 21.85 14.07
C ILE A 82 17.28 22.13 14.85
N ALA A 83 18.28 22.73 14.20
CA ALA A 83 19.60 22.95 14.79
C ALA A 83 19.58 23.94 15.96
N ASP A 84 18.68 24.93 15.92
CA ASP A 84 18.55 25.96 16.94
C ASP A 84 17.67 25.49 18.12
N ASN A 85 16.67 24.62 17.86
CA ASN A 85 15.79 24.07 18.89
C ASN A 85 16.23 22.73 19.49
N ARG A 86 17.33 22.13 19.00
CA ARG A 86 17.80 20.84 19.53
C ARG A 86 18.28 21.02 20.98
N ASN A 87 17.65 20.33 21.91
CA ASN A 87 18.09 20.29 23.29
C ASN A 87 19.40 19.48 23.37
N ARG A 88 20.51 20.15 23.65
CA ARG A 88 21.80 19.49 23.83
C ARG A 88 21.99 19.27 25.32
N GLN A 89 22.09 18.02 25.74
CA GLN A 89 22.63 17.75 27.07
C GLN A 89 24.15 17.90 27.01
N PRO A 90 24.74 18.90 27.69
CA PRO A 90 26.18 18.95 27.84
C PRO A 90 26.59 17.75 28.70
N CYS A 91 27.39 16.86 28.11
CA CYS A 91 27.93 15.70 28.81
C CYS A 91 29.13 16.20 29.63
N ASN A 92 28.87 16.51 30.90
CA ASN A 92 29.88 16.95 31.87
C ASN A 92 30.42 15.73 32.64
N GLU A 93 31.27 15.93 33.66
CA GLU A 93 31.82 14.84 34.51
C GLU A 93 30.74 13.96 35.18
N THR A 94 29.48 14.43 35.26
CA THR A 94 28.32 13.70 35.78
C THR A 94 27.59 12.84 34.75
N CYS A 95 28.08 12.78 33.52
CA CYS A 95 27.51 11.99 32.42
C CYS A 95 27.87 10.52 32.61
N THR A 96 27.34 9.89 33.65
CA THR A 96 27.42 8.44 33.81
C THR A 96 26.53 7.79 32.76
N PRO A 97 27.07 6.89 31.91
CA PRO A 97 26.24 6.16 30.97
C PRO A 97 25.18 5.42 31.78
N ALA A 98 23.90 5.68 31.48
CA ALA A 98 22.80 5.00 32.13
C ALA A 98 23.05 3.50 32.02
N THR A 99 23.27 2.84 33.16
CA THR A 99 23.33 1.38 33.25
C THR A 99 21.93 0.88 32.96
N THR A 100 21.65 0.62 31.68
CA THR A 100 20.39 0.03 31.25
C THR A 100 20.22 -1.29 31.98
N ALA A 101 19.23 -1.37 32.87
CA ALA A 101 18.80 -2.60 33.49
C ALA A 101 18.58 -3.63 32.38
N VAL A 102 19.34 -4.73 32.43
CA VAL A 102 19.29 -5.78 31.43
C VAL A 102 17.91 -6.44 31.54
N ASN A 103 17.03 -6.11 30.60
CA ASN A 103 15.71 -6.71 30.53
C ASN A 103 15.88 -8.16 30.08
N ASN A 104 15.83 -9.11 31.01
CA ASN A 104 16.15 -10.54 30.83
C ASN A 104 14.99 -11.34 30.22
N ASN A 105 14.39 -10.88 29.12
CA ASN A 105 13.44 -11.71 28.38
C ASN A 105 14.17 -12.58 27.32
N LEU A 106 13.56 -13.70 26.92
CA LEU A 106 14.18 -14.63 25.97
C LEU A 106 14.47 -13.96 24.62
N ILE A 107 13.62 -13.01 24.22
CA ILE A 107 13.73 -12.27 22.95
C ILE A 107 14.93 -11.33 23.00
N SER A 108 15.11 -10.55 24.06
CA SER A 108 16.25 -9.63 24.22
C SER A 108 17.56 -10.41 24.31
N THR A 109 17.56 -11.57 24.97
CA THR A 109 18.73 -12.46 25.04
C THR A 109 19.11 -12.99 23.66
N TYR A 110 18.13 -13.41 22.86
CA TYR A 110 18.34 -13.87 21.49
C TYR A 110 18.80 -12.73 20.56
N LEU A 111 18.18 -11.56 20.66
CA LEU A 111 18.57 -10.38 19.89
C LEU A 111 19.98 -9.90 20.25
N ASN A 112 20.35 -9.92 21.55
CA ASN A 112 21.69 -9.60 22.02
C ASN A 112 22.73 -10.62 21.51
N LYS A 113 22.37 -11.89 21.32
CA LYS A 113 23.27 -12.88 20.68
C LYS A 113 23.52 -12.58 19.20
N ILE A 114 22.51 -12.11 18.48
CA ILE A 114 22.57 -11.87 17.02
C ILE A 114 23.16 -10.49 16.68
N ALA A 115 22.93 -9.51 17.55
CA ALA A 115 23.35 -8.14 17.40
C ALA A 115 23.81 -7.57 18.76
N PRO A 116 24.97 -8.04 19.29
CA PRO A 116 25.47 -7.65 20.61
C PRO A 116 25.82 -6.16 20.75
N THR A 117 26.01 -5.44 19.64
CA THR A 117 26.28 -4.00 19.65
C THR A 117 25.15 -3.21 19.01
N SER A 118 24.92 -1.99 19.50
CA SER A 118 23.95 -1.05 18.92
C SER A 118 24.21 -0.80 17.42
N LYS A 119 25.50 -0.74 17.02
CA LYS A 119 25.91 -0.61 15.61
C LYS A 119 25.48 -1.81 14.76
N GLN A 120 25.66 -3.03 15.25
CA GLN A 120 25.23 -4.23 14.53
C GLN A 120 23.70 -4.33 14.47
N ALA A 121 22.99 -3.99 15.55
CA ALA A 121 21.54 -3.95 15.56
C ALA A 121 20.99 -2.94 14.54
N ALA A 122 21.49 -1.69 14.59
CA ALA A 122 21.12 -0.65 13.63
C ALA A 122 21.40 -1.07 12.18
N THR A 123 22.56 -1.70 11.92
CA THR A 123 22.90 -2.17 10.58
C THR A 123 21.96 -3.25 10.08
N ARG A 124 21.56 -4.20 10.94
CA ARG A 124 20.62 -5.26 10.57
C ARG A 124 19.21 -4.71 10.33
N ILE A 125 18.72 -3.83 11.21
CA ILE A 125 17.44 -3.15 11.03
C ILE A 125 17.44 -2.36 9.72
N ALA A 126 18.50 -1.60 9.44
CA ALA A 126 18.63 -0.85 8.19
C ALA A 126 18.56 -1.78 6.96
N LYS A 127 19.23 -2.94 6.98
CA LYS A 127 19.14 -3.93 5.90
C LYS A 127 17.71 -4.46 5.71
N ILE A 128 17.00 -4.75 6.80
CA ILE A 128 15.60 -5.19 6.73
C ILE A 128 14.72 -4.08 6.15
N LEU A 129 14.87 -2.84 6.60
CA LEU A 129 14.10 -1.71 6.08
C LEU A 129 14.39 -1.44 4.60
N VAL A 130 15.65 -1.60 4.16
CA VAL A 130 16.00 -1.51 2.73
C VAL A 130 15.32 -2.63 1.93
N LEU A 131 15.29 -3.86 2.44
CA LEU A 131 14.58 -4.95 1.80
C LEU A 131 13.07 -4.66 1.71
N VAL A 132 12.45 -4.23 2.80
CA VAL A 132 11.02 -3.83 2.84
C VAL A 132 10.74 -2.72 1.84
N ALA A 133 11.59 -1.69 1.79
CA ALA A 133 11.47 -0.59 0.84
C ALA A 133 11.57 -1.09 -0.61
N PHE A 134 12.50 -2.00 -0.91
CA PHE A 134 12.62 -2.60 -2.24
C PHE A 134 11.36 -3.39 -2.65
N LEU A 135 10.82 -4.21 -1.74
CA LEU A 135 9.58 -4.96 -1.99
C LEU A 135 8.39 -4.01 -2.21
N GLN A 136 8.29 -2.94 -1.43
CA GLN A 136 7.26 -1.91 -1.60
C GLN A 136 7.40 -1.18 -2.94
N VAL A 137 8.64 -0.84 -3.34
CA VAL A 137 8.94 -0.20 -4.63
C VAL A 137 8.55 -1.11 -5.79
N ASN A 138 8.81 -2.42 -5.70
CA ASN A 138 8.39 -3.38 -6.72
C ASN A 138 6.88 -3.31 -6.95
N VAL A 139 6.07 -3.42 -5.89
CA VAL A 139 4.60 -3.33 -5.99
C VAL A 139 4.16 -1.95 -6.52
N THR A 140 4.75 -0.87 -6.00
CA THR A 140 4.36 0.50 -6.36
C THR A 140 4.66 0.81 -7.82
N ILE A 141 5.83 0.44 -8.33
CA ILE A 141 6.22 0.69 -9.71
C ILE A 141 5.48 -0.25 -10.66
N VAL A 142 5.52 -1.56 -10.43
CA VAL A 142 4.99 -2.50 -11.42
C VAL A 142 3.47 -2.43 -11.48
N HIS A 143 2.78 -2.47 -10.34
CA HIS A 143 1.32 -2.43 -10.29
C HIS A 143 0.75 -1.00 -10.32
N GLY A 144 1.39 -0.05 -9.65
CA GLY A 144 0.90 1.33 -9.59
C GLY A 144 1.21 2.16 -10.83
N LEU A 145 2.28 1.84 -11.58
CA LEU A 145 2.72 2.61 -12.74
C LEU A 145 2.73 1.77 -14.03
N LEU A 146 3.50 0.70 -14.09
CA LEU A 146 3.76 -0.01 -15.36
C LEU A 146 2.51 -0.70 -15.93
N HIS A 147 1.71 -1.37 -15.11
CA HIS A 147 0.43 -1.96 -15.53
C HIS A 147 -0.59 -0.92 -16.02
N ARG A 148 -0.41 0.36 -15.68
CA ARG A 148 -1.32 1.45 -16.10
C ARG A 148 -0.85 2.16 -17.37
N ILE A 149 0.32 1.82 -17.90
CA ILE A 149 0.76 2.35 -19.18
C ILE A 149 -0.10 1.68 -20.27
N PRO A 150 -0.87 2.43 -21.08
CA PRO A 150 -1.84 1.88 -22.03
C PRO A 150 -1.21 1.14 -23.23
N ASN A 151 0.12 1.07 -23.29
CA ASN A 151 0.84 0.32 -24.29
C ASN A 151 1.03 -1.10 -23.76
N ASN A 152 0.91 -2.11 -24.63
CA ASN A 152 1.11 -3.53 -24.32
C ASN A 152 2.55 -3.86 -23.83
N LEU A 153 3.02 -3.21 -22.78
CA LEU A 153 4.35 -3.38 -22.20
C LEU A 153 4.54 -4.85 -21.81
N GLU A 154 3.48 -5.49 -21.33
CA GLU A 154 3.42 -6.93 -21.05
C GLU A 154 3.78 -7.80 -22.25
N GLN A 155 3.49 -7.37 -23.47
CA GLN A 155 3.78 -8.11 -24.70
C GLN A 155 5.21 -7.87 -25.21
N THR A 156 5.91 -6.83 -24.72
CA THR A 156 7.30 -6.57 -25.09
C THR A 156 8.24 -7.60 -24.46
N PRO A 157 9.42 -7.87 -25.05
CA PRO A 157 10.42 -8.75 -24.44
C PRO A 157 10.82 -8.34 -23.02
N LEU A 158 10.87 -7.03 -22.76
CA LEU A 158 11.15 -6.50 -21.42
C LEU A 158 10.01 -6.81 -20.43
N GLY A 159 8.76 -6.61 -20.84
CA GLY A 159 7.60 -6.94 -20.00
C GLY A 159 7.47 -8.41 -19.69
N GLN A 160 7.69 -9.29 -20.69
CA GLN A 160 7.64 -10.74 -20.51
C GLN A 160 8.64 -11.25 -19.46
N LEU A 161 9.72 -10.49 -19.21
CA LEU A 161 10.66 -10.77 -18.11
C LEU A 161 10.25 -10.07 -16.80
N LEU A 162 9.89 -8.79 -16.86
CA LEU A 162 9.61 -7.98 -15.67
C LEU A 162 8.36 -8.44 -14.90
N PHE A 163 7.25 -8.71 -15.58
CA PHE A 163 5.97 -8.99 -14.92
C PHE A 163 5.97 -10.33 -14.16
N PRO A 164 6.50 -11.45 -14.70
CA PRO A 164 6.58 -12.70 -13.94
C PRO A 164 7.48 -12.61 -12.70
N VAL A 165 8.65 -11.94 -12.84
CA VAL A 165 9.58 -11.74 -11.71
C VAL A 165 8.92 -10.88 -10.63
N SER A 166 8.26 -9.79 -11.03
CA SER A 166 7.50 -8.95 -10.11
C SER A 166 6.36 -9.73 -9.43
N GLY A 167 5.66 -10.60 -10.16
CA GLY A 167 4.62 -11.46 -9.61
C GLY A 167 5.16 -12.41 -8.54
N ALA A 168 6.33 -13.00 -8.76
CA ALA A 168 7.00 -13.86 -7.78
C ALA A 168 7.43 -13.08 -6.53
N ILE A 169 8.01 -11.88 -6.71
CA ILE A 169 8.36 -10.97 -5.60
C ILE A 169 7.11 -10.60 -4.80
N THR A 170 6.02 -10.28 -5.49
CA THR A 170 4.74 -9.91 -4.88
C THR A 170 4.13 -11.06 -4.09
N LEU A 171 4.18 -12.29 -4.60
CA LEU A 171 3.71 -13.46 -3.88
C LEU A 171 4.49 -13.67 -2.57
N PHE A 172 5.81 -13.53 -2.63
CA PHE A 172 6.69 -13.64 -1.47
C PHE A 172 6.42 -12.51 -0.46
N SER A 173 6.33 -11.27 -0.93
CA SER A 173 6.11 -10.08 -0.09
C SER A 173 4.74 -10.09 0.57
N HIS A 174 3.70 -10.55 -0.14
CA HIS A 174 2.35 -10.73 0.41
C HIS A 174 2.35 -11.78 1.51
N THR A 175 2.98 -12.94 1.26
CA THR A 175 2.95 -14.06 2.20
C THR A 175 3.67 -13.76 3.51
N LEU A 176 4.81 -13.06 3.47
CA LEU A 176 5.62 -12.80 4.66
C LEU A 176 5.32 -11.48 5.35
N LEU A 177 5.02 -10.44 4.58
CA LEU A 177 4.95 -9.05 5.06
C LEU A 177 3.61 -8.38 4.79
N GLY A 178 2.68 -9.05 4.09
CA GLY A 178 1.40 -8.47 3.69
C GLY A 178 1.52 -7.36 2.63
N ILE A 179 2.69 -7.21 2.00
CA ILE A 179 2.91 -6.20 0.95
C ILE A 179 2.31 -6.74 -0.35
N THR A 180 1.20 -6.14 -0.78
CA THR A 180 0.46 -6.53 -2.00
C THR A 180 -0.14 -5.31 -2.68
N PRO A 181 -0.31 -5.31 -4.02
CA PRO A 181 -1.04 -4.25 -4.71
C PRO A 181 -2.48 -4.15 -4.19
N HIS A 182 -2.86 -2.97 -3.69
CA HIS A 182 -4.22 -2.67 -3.25
C HIS A 182 -4.87 -1.69 -4.23
N ALA A 183 -5.42 -2.21 -5.32
CA ALA A 183 -6.18 -1.39 -6.29
C ALA A 183 -7.66 -1.22 -5.91
N LEU A 184 -8.12 -1.93 -4.87
CA LEU A 184 -9.51 -1.90 -4.43
C LEU A 184 -9.85 -0.49 -3.91
N TYR A 185 -10.96 0.07 -4.37
CA TYR A 185 -11.46 1.43 -4.04
C TYR A 185 -10.68 2.61 -4.62
N LEU A 186 -9.82 2.38 -5.62
CA LEU A 186 -9.31 3.48 -6.44
C LEU A 186 -10.37 3.93 -7.45
N HIS A 187 -10.23 5.15 -7.97
CA HIS A 187 -11.17 5.77 -8.91
C HIS A 187 -11.47 4.89 -10.14
N ASP A 188 -10.44 4.22 -10.66
CA ASP A 188 -10.52 3.31 -11.81
C ASP A 188 -11.21 1.98 -11.48
N HIS A 189 -11.23 1.55 -10.21
CA HIS A 189 -11.83 0.28 -9.81
C HIS A 189 -13.31 0.19 -10.15
N PHE A 190 -14.05 1.29 -10.00
CA PHE A 190 -15.50 1.34 -10.26
C PHE A 190 -15.87 1.80 -11.67
N GLN A 191 -14.87 2.07 -12.52
CA GLN A 191 -15.13 2.49 -13.90
C GLN A 191 -15.71 1.32 -14.69
N GLY A 192 -16.84 1.57 -15.37
CA GLY A 192 -17.55 0.55 -16.15
C GLY A 192 -18.50 -0.34 -15.33
N PHE A 193 -18.62 -0.14 -14.01
CA PHE A 193 -19.70 -0.74 -13.24
C PHE A 193 -21.02 -0.08 -13.62
N ASN A 194 -21.89 -0.83 -14.31
CA ASN A 194 -23.17 -0.33 -14.81
C ASN A 194 -24.39 -1.18 -14.37
N HIS A 195 -24.18 -2.21 -13.56
CA HIS A 195 -25.24 -3.09 -13.09
C HIS A 195 -25.00 -3.61 -11.67
N ILE A 196 -26.10 -3.93 -10.99
CA ILE A 196 -26.14 -4.66 -9.72
C ILE A 196 -27.02 -5.88 -9.92
N LEU A 197 -26.61 -7.01 -9.37
CA LEU A 197 -27.39 -8.25 -9.38
C LEU A 197 -27.85 -8.67 -7.99
N ALA A 198 -29.00 -9.34 -7.95
CA ALA A 198 -29.58 -9.95 -6.76
C ALA A 198 -30.30 -11.27 -7.12
N PHE A 199 -30.75 -12.00 -6.10
CA PHE A 199 -31.57 -13.19 -6.26
C PHE A 199 -32.93 -13.03 -5.59
N THR A 200 -33.93 -13.67 -6.19
CA THR A 200 -35.22 -13.94 -5.58
C THR A 200 -35.59 -15.40 -5.78
N TYR A 201 -36.57 -15.89 -5.04
CA TYR A 201 -37.21 -17.17 -5.28
C TYR A 201 -38.72 -17.04 -5.17
N VAL A 202 -39.45 -18.03 -5.65
CA VAL A 202 -40.90 -18.11 -5.52
C VAL A 202 -41.23 -19.29 -4.63
N ASP A 203 -42.04 -19.07 -3.60
CA ASP A 203 -42.47 -20.13 -2.69
C ASP A 203 -43.65 -20.96 -3.26
N GLU A 204 -44.10 -21.94 -2.48
CA GLU A 204 -45.24 -22.79 -2.84
C GLU A 204 -46.56 -22.00 -3.00
N ASN A 205 -46.66 -20.82 -2.39
CA ASN A 205 -47.81 -19.92 -2.47
C ASN A 205 -47.71 -18.93 -3.65
N GLN A 206 -46.76 -19.12 -4.56
CA GLN A 206 -46.47 -18.22 -5.68
C GLN A 206 -46.06 -16.79 -5.25
N GLN A 207 -45.56 -16.64 -4.02
CA GLN A 207 -45.05 -15.36 -3.54
C GLN A 207 -43.55 -15.25 -3.81
N GLU A 208 -43.14 -14.10 -4.34
CA GLU A 208 -41.74 -13.80 -4.58
C GLU A 208 -41.04 -13.28 -3.32
N HIS A 209 -39.99 -13.98 -2.92
CA HIS A 209 -39.16 -13.68 -1.77
C HIS A 209 -37.77 -13.20 -2.18
N TRP A 210 -37.24 -12.23 -1.45
CA TRP A 210 -35.98 -11.56 -1.78
C TRP A 210 -34.82 -12.11 -0.95
N ILE A 211 -33.75 -12.56 -1.60
CA ILE A 211 -32.59 -13.08 -0.88
C ILE A 211 -31.78 -11.91 -0.28
N PRO A 212 -31.51 -11.88 1.03
CA PRO A 212 -31.15 -10.65 1.73
C PRO A 212 -29.66 -10.26 1.67
N PHE A 213 -28.86 -10.76 0.72
CA PHE A 213 -27.44 -10.33 0.60
C PHE A 213 -27.27 -9.00 -0.16
N VAL A 214 -28.22 -8.67 -1.03
CA VAL A 214 -28.42 -7.35 -1.65
C VAL A 214 -29.86 -7.00 -1.35
N ASN A 215 -30.16 -5.82 -0.83
CA ASN A 215 -31.54 -5.44 -0.54
C ASN A 215 -32.28 -4.97 -1.81
N LYS A 216 -33.60 -4.72 -1.71
CA LYS A 216 -34.43 -4.22 -2.82
C LYS A 216 -33.98 -2.87 -3.38
N GLN A 217 -33.15 -2.10 -2.67
CA GLN A 217 -32.55 -0.86 -3.17
C GLN A 217 -31.18 -1.08 -3.83
N GLY A 218 -30.70 -2.32 -3.97
CA GLY A 218 -29.39 -2.64 -4.53
C GLY A 218 -28.21 -2.44 -3.58
N ARG A 219 -28.47 -2.33 -2.27
CA ARG A 219 -27.42 -2.10 -1.26
C ARG A 219 -27.07 -3.41 -0.57
N MET A 220 -25.77 -3.62 -0.33
CA MET A 220 -25.31 -4.65 0.59
C MET A 220 -25.19 -4.05 1.98
N LEU A 221 -25.99 -4.57 2.91
CA LEU A 221 -26.02 -4.13 4.30
C LEU A 221 -25.31 -5.16 5.19
N ALA A 222 -25.00 -4.78 6.42
CA ALA A 222 -24.51 -5.73 7.42
C ALA A 222 -25.51 -6.89 7.60
N PRO A 223 -25.04 -8.14 7.73
CA PRO A 223 -23.65 -8.57 7.87
C PRO A 223 -22.91 -8.86 6.53
N TYR A 224 -23.53 -8.63 5.37
CA TYR A 224 -23.02 -9.06 4.06
C TYR A 224 -21.98 -8.11 3.43
N TRP A 225 -21.78 -6.92 4.00
CA TRP A 225 -20.81 -5.88 3.58
C TRP A 225 -19.36 -6.38 3.44
N GLY A 226 -18.96 -7.47 4.11
CA GLY A 226 -17.58 -7.96 4.13
C GLY A 226 -17.25 -8.94 3.00
N ARG A 227 -17.09 -10.22 3.36
CA ARG A 227 -16.65 -11.28 2.43
C ARG A 227 -17.62 -11.50 1.26
N VAL A 228 -18.93 -11.37 1.51
CA VAL A 228 -19.95 -11.53 0.47
C VAL A 228 -19.86 -10.40 -0.53
N HIS A 229 -19.75 -9.14 -0.08
CA HIS A 229 -19.55 -7.99 -0.94
C HIS A 229 -18.31 -8.11 -1.81
N SER A 230 -17.16 -8.47 -1.22
CA SER A 230 -15.93 -8.65 -1.98
C SER A 230 -16.07 -9.77 -3.03
N MET A 231 -16.65 -10.91 -2.66
CA MET A 231 -16.84 -12.00 -3.61
C MET A 231 -17.83 -11.65 -4.73
N TRP A 232 -18.96 -11.02 -4.40
CA TRP A 232 -20.03 -10.75 -5.36
C TRP A 232 -19.71 -9.54 -6.24
N ALA A 233 -19.53 -8.36 -5.64
CA ALA A 233 -19.38 -7.12 -6.38
C ALA A 233 -17.95 -6.87 -6.86
N ASN A 234 -16.92 -7.37 -6.16
CA ASN A 234 -15.53 -7.08 -6.55
C ASN A 234 -14.83 -8.21 -7.30
N ILE A 235 -15.39 -9.43 -7.31
CA ILE A 235 -14.77 -10.60 -7.98
C ILE A 235 -15.72 -11.23 -9.00
N GLY A 236 -16.98 -11.48 -8.63
CA GLY A 236 -17.97 -12.15 -9.47
C GLY A 236 -18.53 -11.26 -10.57
N PHE A 237 -18.89 -10.01 -10.22
CA PHE A 237 -19.55 -9.04 -11.09
C PHE A 237 -18.77 -7.74 -11.11
N THR A 238 -17.63 -7.78 -11.80
CA THR A 238 -16.78 -6.63 -12.08
C THR A 238 -17.27 -5.86 -13.32
N ALA A 239 -16.71 -4.68 -13.59
CA ALA A 239 -16.98 -3.89 -14.80
C ALA A 239 -16.87 -4.70 -16.11
N ARG A 240 -15.99 -5.71 -16.14
CA ARG A 240 -15.99 -6.76 -17.15
C ARG A 240 -16.24 -8.11 -16.49
N VAL A 241 -17.34 -8.77 -16.82
CA VAL A 241 -17.76 -10.01 -16.20
C VAL A 241 -16.96 -11.17 -16.77
N VAL A 242 -16.19 -11.84 -15.92
CA VAL A 242 -15.44 -13.04 -16.33
C VAL A 242 -16.28 -14.29 -16.01
N PRO A 243 -16.71 -15.10 -17.01
CA PRO A 243 -17.72 -16.15 -16.81
C PRO A 243 -17.40 -17.14 -15.70
N TRP A 244 -16.15 -17.60 -15.56
CA TRP A 244 -15.79 -18.56 -14.51
C TRP A 244 -15.86 -17.97 -13.09
N ARG A 245 -15.55 -16.68 -12.93
CA ARG A 245 -15.66 -15.97 -11.63
C ARG A 245 -17.11 -15.75 -11.26
N MET A 246 -17.91 -15.30 -12.22
CA MET A 246 -19.36 -15.16 -12.12
C MET A 246 -19.99 -16.49 -11.68
N ASN A 247 -19.74 -17.57 -12.43
CA ASN A 247 -20.32 -18.89 -12.15
C ASN A 247 -19.92 -19.39 -10.76
N LYS A 248 -18.66 -19.18 -10.35
CA LYS A 248 -18.20 -19.54 -9.00
C LYS A 248 -18.91 -18.74 -7.91
N ALA A 249 -19.13 -17.44 -8.10
CA ALA A 249 -19.84 -16.58 -7.15
C ALA A 249 -21.33 -16.95 -7.05
N ILE A 250 -22.00 -17.11 -8.20
CA ILE A 250 -23.40 -17.57 -8.31
C ILE A 250 -23.56 -18.91 -7.61
N LYS A 251 -22.72 -19.91 -7.92
CA LYS A 251 -22.78 -21.24 -7.32
C LYS A 251 -22.71 -21.18 -5.79
N ARG A 252 -21.73 -20.45 -5.24
CA ARG A 252 -21.56 -20.35 -3.78
C ARG A 252 -22.75 -19.68 -3.09
N LEU A 253 -23.22 -18.56 -3.62
CA LEU A 253 -24.34 -17.83 -3.00
C LEU A 253 -25.66 -18.57 -3.15
N SER A 254 -25.94 -19.10 -4.33
CA SER A 254 -27.15 -19.87 -4.58
C SER A 254 -27.21 -21.14 -3.71
N ALA A 255 -26.11 -21.89 -3.60
CA ALA A 255 -26.06 -23.06 -2.72
C ALA A 255 -26.35 -22.71 -1.26
N TYR A 256 -25.65 -21.69 -0.74
CA TYR A 256 -25.86 -21.22 0.63
C TYR A 256 -27.31 -20.79 0.86
N TRP A 257 -27.86 -19.94 -0.01
CA TRP A 257 -29.19 -19.36 0.19
C TRP A 257 -30.32 -20.35 -0.05
N CYS A 258 -30.21 -21.25 -1.03
CA CYS A 258 -31.19 -22.34 -1.17
C CYS A 258 -31.27 -23.18 0.11
N THR A 259 -30.14 -23.45 0.77
CA THR A 259 -30.14 -24.18 2.06
C THR A 259 -30.67 -23.32 3.22
N GLN A 260 -30.28 -22.05 3.31
CA GLN A 260 -30.73 -21.16 4.40
C GLN A 260 -32.24 -20.89 4.37
N GLU A 261 -32.83 -20.76 3.18
CA GLU A 261 -34.26 -20.54 3.00
C GLU A 261 -35.08 -21.83 3.05
N GLY A 262 -34.46 -22.98 3.40
CA GLY A 262 -35.14 -24.27 3.51
C GLY A 262 -35.56 -24.91 2.17
N LEU A 263 -35.16 -24.35 1.04
CA LEU A 263 -35.46 -24.88 -0.31
C LEU A 263 -34.66 -26.16 -0.63
N GLY A 264 -33.47 -26.30 -0.03
CA GLY A 264 -32.56 -27.40 -0.31
C GLY A 264 -31.90 -27.31 -1.70
N LEU A 265 -31.06 -28.28 -2.06
CA LEU A 265 -30.39 -28.31 -3.38
C LEU A 265 -30.97 -29.39 -4.32
N GLU A 266 -31.98 -30.13 -3.86
CA GLU A 266 -32.66 -31.15 -4.64
C GLU A 266 -33.61 -30.54 -5.68
N ASN A 267 -34.25 -29.42 -5.33
CA ASN A 267 -35.17 -28.70 -6.22
C ASN A 267 -35.29 -27.22 -5.82
N CYS A 268 -34.23 -26.42 -6.03
CA CYS A 268 -34.26 -24.99 -5.76
C CYS A 268 -34.13 -24.19 -7.06
N ARG A 269 -34.94 -23.15 -7.20
CA ARG A 269 -34.86 -22.20 -8.32
C ARG A 269 -34.81 -20.78 -7.80
N LEU A 270 -33.75 -20.08 -8.17
CA LEU A 270 -33.57 -18.65 -7.89
C LEU A 270 -33.66 -17.85 -9.19
N PHE A 271 -34.44 -16.78 -9.21
CA PHE A 271 -34.44 -15.81 -10.30
C PHE A 271 -33.31 -14.82 -10.10
N VAL A 272 -32.62 -14.47 -11.19
CA VAL A 272 -31.58 -13.46 -11.17
C VAL A 272 -32.18 -12.12 -11.56
N LYS A 273 -32.09 -11.16 -10.65
CA LYS A 273 -32.53 -9.78 -10.81
C LYS A 273 -31.34 -8.92 -11.19
N MET A 274 -31.53 -8.02 -12.15
CA MET A 274 -30.56 -6.98 -12.51
C MET A 274 -31.17 -5.59 -12.33
N LYS A 275 -30.36 -4.66 -11.83
CA LYS A 275 -30.67 -3.24 -11.84
C LYS A 275 -29.51 -2.47 -12.45
N LYS A 276 -29.80 -1.59 -13.41
CA LYS A 276 -28.79 -0.70 -13.99
C LYS A 276 -28.41 0.40 -13.00
N ILE A 277 -27.14 0.77 -12.99
CA ILE A 277 -26.59 1.87 -12.21
C ILE A 277 -25.61 2.68 -13.05
N GLU A 278 -25.35 3.90 -12.62
CA GLU A 278 -24.33 4.77 -13.19
C GLU A 278 -23.17 4.93 -12.20
N SER A 279 -21.95 4.83 -12.72
CA SER A 279 -20.70 5.04 -11.98
C SER A 279 -19.82 6.02 -12.77
N PRO A 280 -20.22 7.31 -12.89
CA PRO A 280 -19.48 8.31 -13.65
C PRO A 280 -18.16 8.64 -12.96
N THR A 281 -17.20 9.09 -13.75
CA THR A 281 -15.91 9.60 -13.28
C THR A 281 -16.01 11.02 -12.73
N ASP A 282 -17.05 11.75 -13.13
CA ASP A 282 -17.31 13.14 -12.76
C ASP A 282 -18.43 13.24 -11.73
N TRP A 283 -18.49 14.38 -11.03
CA TRP A 283 -19.56 14.63 -10.07
C TRP A 283 -20.92 14.76 -10.78
N VAL A 284 -21.91 13.99 -10.32
CA VAL A 284 -23.28 14.04 -10.82
C VAL A 284 -24.23 14.29 -9.64
N LYS A 285 -25.06 15.33 -9.78
CA LYS A 285 -26.07 15.69 -8.78
C LYS A 285 -27.07 14.54 -8.60
N ASP A 286 -27.39 14.22 -7.34
CA ASP A 286 -28.40 13.21 -6.95
C ASP A 286 -28.18 11.79 -7.50
N LEU A 287 -26.96 11.48 -8.00
CA LEU A 287 -26.58 10.17 -8.55
C LEU A 287 -26.98 8.99 -7.66
N ARG A 288 -26.76 9.10 -6.35
CA ARG A 288 -27.14 8.06 -5.39
C ARG A 288 -28.66 7.83 -5.41
N ALA A 289 -29.47 8.89 -5.38
CA ALA A 289 -30.92 8.75 -5.38
C ALA A 289 -31.40 8.10 -6.68
N HIS A 290 -30.85 8.51 -7.83
CA HIS A 290 -31.14 7.91 -9.13
C HIS A 290 -30.82 6.41 -9.17
N ASN A 291 -29.59 6.02 -8.75
CA ASN A 291 -29.19 4.61 -8.71
C ASN A 291 -30.03 3.77 -7.75
N LEU A 292 -30.48 4.34 -6.63
CA LEU A 292 -31.33 3.63 -5.67
C LEU A 292 -32.76 3.43 -6.18
N ALA A 293 -33.29 4.40 -6.93
CA ALA A 293 -34.65 4.39 -7.48
C ALA A 293 -34.83 3.48 -8.71
N GLY A 294 -33.73 3.02 -9.32
CA GLY A 294 -33.78 2.14 -10.50
C GLY A 294 -34.61 0.86 -10.29
N SER A 295 -35.27 0.40 -11.35
CA SER A 295 -36.09 -0.81 -11.35
C SER A 295 -35.26 -2.08 -11.52
N TRP A 296 -35.73 -3.17 -10.91
CA TRP A 296 -35.17 -4.50 -11.14
C TRP A 296 -35.84 -5.19 -12.33
N GLN A 297 -35.04 -5.93 -13.09
CA GLN A 297 -35.48 -6.75 -14.22
C GLN A 297 -35.10 -8.21 -13.98
N ASN A 298 -35.97 -9.14 -14.37
CA ASN A 298 -35.64 -10.56 -14.41
C ASN A 298 -34.79 -10.83 -15.64
N ILE A 299 -33.54 -11.23 -15.45
CA ILE A 299 -32.62 -11.51 -16.57
C ILE A 299 -32.35 -12.99 -16.77
N GLY A 300 -32.64 -13.84 -15.79
CA GLY A 300 -32.42 -15.27 -15.91
C GLY A 300 -32.69 -16.00 -14.61
N PHE A 301 -32.15 -17.20 -14.47
CA PHE A 301 -32.34 -18.01 -13.28
C PHE A 301 -31.19 -18.99 -13.04
N VAL A 302 -31.11 -19.44 -11.79
CA VAL A 302 -30.22 -20.48 -11.30
C VAL A 302 -31.10 -21.61 -10.78
N SER A 303 -30.84 -22.83 -11.23
CA SER A 303 -31.57 -24.02 -10.80
C SER A 303 -30.60 -25.00 -10.17
N TRP A 304 -30.95 -25.52 -9.00
CA TRP A 304 -30.34 -26.69 -8.39
C TRP A 304 -31.29 -27.87 -8.52
N LYS A 305 -30.77 -28.96 -9.07
CA LYS A 305 -31.48 -30.24 -9.15
C LYS A 305 -30.49 -31.36 -8.88
N ASP A 306 -30.82 -32.25 -7.95
CA ASP A 306 -29.95 -33.38 -7.57
C ASP A 306 -28.50 -32.94 -7.25
N ASN A 307 -28.35 -31.82 -6.53
CA ASN A 307 -27.06 -31.17 -6.22
C ASN A 307 -26.24 -30.68 -7.43
N GLN A 308 -26.83 -30.65 -8.62
CA GLN A 308 -26.24 -30.06 -9.82
C GLN A 308 -26.83 -28.68 -10.10
N ILE A 309 -25.97 -27.76 -10.53
CA ILE A 309 -26.35 -26.38 -10.80
C ILE A 309 -26.44 -26.13 -12.30
N THR A 310 -27.55 -25.51 -12.71
CA THR A 310 -27.75 -24.94 -14.04
C THR A 310 -27.89 -23.42 -13.90
N ILE A 311 -27.06 -22.66 -14.61
CA ILE A 311 -27.11 -21.20 -14.62
C ILE A 311 -27.53 -20.77 -16.03
N ILE A 312 -28.67 -20.09 -16.14
CA ILE A 312 -29.17 -19.54 -17.40
C ILE A 312 -29.21 -18.03 -17.25
N LEU A 313 -28.24 -17.38 -17.91
CA LEU A 313 -28.09 -15.93 -17.94
C LEU A 313 -27.71 -15.50 -19.37
N PRO A 314 -28.25 -14.38 -19.86
CA PRO A 314 -27.78 -13.74 -21.07
C PRO A 314 -26.38 -13.15 -20.83
N ASP A 315 -25.76 -12.68 -21.91
CA ASP A 315 -24.58 -11.82 -21.78
C ASP A 315 -24.99 -10.50 -21.11
N ILE A 316 -24.60 -10.34 -19.84
CA ILE A 316 -24.99 -9.21 -19.00
C ILE A 316 -24.44 -7.90 -19.56
N GLU A 317 -23.28 -7.94 -20.23
CA GLU A 317 -22.67 -6.75 -20.83
C GLU A 317 -23.44 -6.25 -22.06
N SER A 318 -24.28 -7.10 -22.65
CA SER A 318 -25.12 -6.76 -23.81
C SER A 318 -26.47 -6.13 -23.46
N LEU A 319 -26.86 -6.10 -22.17
CA LEU A 319 -28.18 -5.66 -21.69
C LEU A 319 -28.27 -4.18 -21.37
#